data_AF-A0A800F267-F1
#
_entry.id   AF-A0A800F267-F1
#
_cell.length_a   1.000
_cell.length_b   1.000
_cell.length_c   1.000
_cell.angle_alpha   90.00
_cell.angle_beta   90.00
_cell.angle_gamma   90.00
#
_symmetry.space_group_name_H-M   'P 1'
#
loop_
_entity.id
_entity.type
_entity.pdbx_description
1 polymer ?
#
loop_
_entity_poly.entity_id
_entity_poly.type
_entity_poly.pdbx_seq_one_letter_code
_entity_poly.pdbx_strand_id
1 'polypeptide(L)' 'MNRTVLILLFLFCICSFFGCVSVKPYQKMYLNDEDMDLGIRKIESEEASFESYREGASGANGEKVGGGCGCN' A
#
# COMPACT_ATOMS: atom_id res chain seq x y z
N MET A 1 5.87 -33.77 3.43
CA MET A 1 5.76 -32.44 4.09
C MET A 1 5.54 -32.69 5.57
N ASN A 2 6.50 -32.29 6.41
CA ASN A 2 6.56 -32.74 7.80
C ASN A 2 5.44 -32.05 8.61
N ARG A 3 4.72 -32.79 9.45
CA ARG A 3 3.60 -32.27 10.26
C ARG A 3 3.96 -31.02 11.08
N THR A 4 5.21 -30.92 11.53
CA THR A 4 5.77 -29.76 12.23
C THR A 4 5.83 -28.49 11.38
N VAL A 5 6.19 -28.61 10.09
CA VAL A 5 6.23 -27.48 9.15
C VAL A 5 4.82 -26.93 8.92
N LEU A 6 3.84 -27.83 8.83
CA LEU A 6 2.43 -27.45 8.62
C LEU A 6 1.85 -26.70 9.83
N ILE A 7 2.23 -27.11 11.05
CA ILE A 7 1.85 -26.42 12.30
C ILE A 7 2.49 -25.03 12.38
N LEU A 8 3.78 -24.90 12.04
CA LEU A 8 4.48 -23.60 12.05
C LEU A 8 3.89 -22.61 11.03
N LEU A 9 3.54 -23.10 9.85
CA LEU A 9 2.94 -22.27 8.79
C LEU A 9 1.54 -21.77 9.20
N PHE A 10 0.75 -22.63 9.84
CA PHE A 10 -0.55 -22.24 10.38
C PHE A 10 -0.45 -21.20 11.49
N LEU A 11 0.52 -21.37 12.41
CA LEU A 11 0.74 -20.42 13.50
C LEU A 11 1.20 -19.05 12.98
N PHE A 12 2.09 -19.02 11.99
CA PHE A 12 2.51 -17.79 11.32
C PHE A 12 1.32 -17.07 10.67
N CYS A 13 0.46 -17.81 9.98
CA CYS A 13 -0.72 -17.25 9.30
C CYS A 13 -1.68 -16.55 10.27
N ILE A 14 -1.88 -17.12 11.46
CA ILE A 14 -2.75 -16.51 12.49
C ILE A 14 -2.12 -15.23 13.05
N CYS A 15 -0.80 -15.20 13.25
CA CYS A 15 -0.10 -14.02 13.78
C CYS A 15 -0.17 -12.80 12.86
N SER A 16 -0.32 -12.99 11.54
CA SER A 16 -0.34 -11.90 10.56
C SER A 16 -1.57 -10.98 10.64
N PHE A 17 -2.64 -11.40 11.34
CA PHE A 17 -3.91 -10.64 11.38
C PHE A 17 -4.08 -9.75 12.62
N PHE A 18 -3.16 -9.76 13.59
CA PHE A 18 -3.31 -9.01 14.86
C PHE A 18 -3.21 -7.48 14.75
N GLY A 19 -2.98 -6.91 13.56
CA GLY A 19 -2.78 -5.46 13.37
C GLY A 19 -4.04 -4.65 13.02
N CYS A 20 -5.17 -5.29 12.65
CA CYS A 20 -6.34 -4.56 12.16
C CYS A 20 -7.17 -4.00 13.32
N VAL A 21 -7.28 -2.68 13.41
CA VAL A 21 -8.05 -1.96 14.44
C VAL A 21 -9.10 -1.06 13.79
N SER A 22 -10.30 -1.03 14.35
CA SER A 22 -11.35 -0.12 13.88
C SER A 22 -11.05 1.32 14.27
N VAL A 23 -10.94 2.20 13.28
CA VAL A 23 -10.72 3.64 13.47
C VAL A 23 -12.04 4.35 13.76
N LYS A 24 -12.06 5.24 14.76
CA LYS A 24 -13.25 6.02 15.11
C LYS A 24 -13.66 6.92 13.95
N PRO A 25 -14.97 7.18 13.72
CA PRO A 25 -15.43 7.92 12.54
C PRO A 25 -14.76 9.28 12.34
N TYR A 26 -14.53 10.03 13.42
CA TYR A 26 -13.88 11.35 13.36
C TYR A 26 -12.38 11.30 13.05
N GLN A 27 -11.70 10.17 13.29
CA GLN A 27 -10.29 10.01 12.94
C GLN A 27 -10.10 9.67 11.46
N LYS A 28 -11.17 9.23 10.77
CA LYS A 28 -11.11 8.92 9.34
C LYS A 28 -10.83 10.13 8.45
N MET A 29 -11.04 11.35 8.96
CA MET A 29 -10.63 12.57 8.25
C MET A 29 -9.13 12.63 7.97
N TYR A 30 -8.31 12.05 8.86
CA TYR A 30 -6.85 12.02 8.69
C TYR A 30 -6.38 10.89 7.77
N LEU A 31 -7.19 9.83 7.62
CA LEU A 31 -6.91 8.75 6.65
C LEU A 31 -7.36 9.13 5.23
N ASN A 32 -8.42 9.94 5.12
CA ASN A 32 -8.94 10.48 3.86
C ASN A 32 -8.37 11.88 3.57
N ASP A 33 -7.18 12.18 4.09
CA ASP A 33 -6.48 13.42 3.79
C ASP A 33 -6.00 13.39 2.33
N GLU A 34 -6.07 14.53 1.62
CA GLU A 34 -5.62 14.62 0.23
C GLU A 34 -4.12 14.34 0.10
N ASP A 35 -3.34 14.68 1.12
CA ASP A 35 -1.90 14.39 1.18
C ASP A 35 -1.60 12.89 1.40
N MET A 36 -2.59 12.10 1.86
CA MET A 36 -2.47 10.66 2.07
C MET A 36 -3.00 9.85 0.87
N ASP A 37 -3.50 10.52 -0.17
CA ASP A 37 -3.88 9.85 -1.41
C ASP A 37 -2.62 9.29 -2.09
N LEU A 38 -2.68 8.04 -2.50
CA LEU A 38 -1.55 7.33 -3.11
C LEU A 38 -1.38 7.72 -4.59
N GLY A 39 -1.99 8.81 -5.06
CA GLY A 39 -1.92 9.27 -6.45
C GLY A 39 -0.86 10.35 -6.66
N ILE A 40 -0.39 10.48 -7.91
CA ILE A 40 0.45 11.64 -8.27
C ILE A 40 -0.45 12.86 -8.36
N ARG A 41 -0.05 13.98 -7.74
CA ARG A 41 -0.80 15.23 -7.90
C ARG A 41 -0.71 15.68 -9.36
N LYS A 42 -1.78 16.29 -9.88
CA LYS A 42 -1.83 16.76 -11.28
C LYS A 42 -0.67 17.68 -11.67
N ILE A 43 -0.10 18.40 -10.71
CA ILE A 43 1.03 19.31 -10.95
C ILE A 43 2.37 18.55 -11.07
N GLU A 44 2.47 17.35 -10.51
CA GLU A 44 3.66 16.49 -10.46
C GLU A 44 3.66 15.44 -11.59
N SER A 45 2.60 15.37 -12.42
CA SER A 45 2.47 14.32 -13.44
C SER A 45 3.57 14.34 -14.51
N GLU A 46 4.04 15.53 -14.87
CA GLU A 46 5.11 15.71 -15.87
C GLU A 46 6.47 15.26 -15.31
N GLU A 47 6.77 15.61 -14.06
CA GLU A 47 7.98 15.19 -13.36
C GLU A 47 8.00 13.68 -13.14
N ALA A 48 6.89 13.12 -12.65
CA ALA A 48 6.75 11.67 -12.50
C ALA A 48 6.87 10.94 -13.85
N SER A 49 6.31 11.51 -14.93
CA SER A 49 6.49 10.94 -16.28
C SER A 49 7.96 10.96 -16.70
N PHE A 50 8.67 12.06 -16.46
CA PHE A 50 10.10 12.16 -16.74
C PHE A 50 10.92 11.12 -15.95
N GLU A 51 10.65 10.95 -14.65
CA GLU A 51 11.30 9.95 -13.81
C GLU A 51 10.96 8.52 -14.25
N SER A 52 9.70 8.23 -14.58
CA SER A 52 9.29 6.94 -15.13
C SER A 52 10.01 6.63 -16.45
N TYR A 53 10.14 7.60 -17.35
CA TYR A 53 10.87 7.41 -18.61
C TYR A 53 12.38 7.26 -18.41
N ARG A 54 12.98 8.01 -17.49
CA ARG A 54 14.42 8.01 -17.24
C ARG A 54 14.88 6.80 -16.43
N GLU A 55 14.13 6.47 -15.38
CA GLU A 55 14.55 5.53 -14.33
C GLU A 55 13.74 4.23 -14.35
N GLY A 56 12.69 4.14 -15.16
CA GLY A 56 11.75 3.02 -15.10
C GLY A 56 10.99 2.98 -13.77
N ALA A 57 10.93 4.10 -13.05
CA ALA A 57 10.25 4.20 -11.78
C ALA A 57 8.74 4.01 -11.98
N SER A 58 8.23 2.86 -11.51
CA SER A 58 6.81 2.59 -11.32
C SER A 58 6.59 2.46 -9.82
N GLY A 59 6.32 3.58 -9.17
CA GLY A 59 6.05 3.64 -7.73
C GLY A 59 4.73 2.97 -7.36
N ALA A 60 4.43 2.82 -6.08
CA ALA A 60 3.14 2.32 -5.58
C ALA A 60 2.04 3.40 -5.66
N ASN A 61 2.03 4.16 -6.75
CA ASN A 61 1.16 5.30 -6.92
C ASN A 61 -0.13 4.72 -7.50
N GLY A 62 -1.26 4.72 -6.79
CA GLY A 62 -2.51 3.98 -7.08
C GLY A 62 -3.19 4.22 -8.44
N GLU A 63 -2.48 4.79 -9.41
CA GLU A 63 -2.83 5.04 -10.79
C GLU A 63 -2.21 4.01 -11.76
N LYS A 64 -2.54 4.12 -13.05
CA LYS A 64 -2.15 3.15 -14.09
C LYS A 64 -0.65 2.96 -14.29
N VAL A 65 0.17 3.94 -13.88
CA VAL A 65 1.63 3.93 -14.03
C VAL A 65 2.32 3.34 -12.79
N GLY A 66 1.60 3.19 -11.66
CA GLY A 66 2.14 2.69 -10.40
C GLY A 66 1.39 1.47 -9.84
N GLY A 67 1.97 0.29 -10.01
CA GLY A 67 1.37 -0.98 -9.58
C GLY A 67 1.69 -1.34 -8.14
N GLY A 68 1.17 -0.62 -7.15
CA GLY A 68 1.30 -0.99 -5.74
C GLY A 68 0.02 -1.61 -5.16
N CYS A 69 0.12 -2.49 -4.15
CA CYS A 69 -0.98 -2.63 -3.18
C CYS A 69 -1.06 -1.29 -2.47
N GLY A 70 -1.92 -0.39 -2.92
CA GLY A 70 -2.27 0.79 -2.17
C GLY A 70 -3.02 0.37 -0.92
N CYS A 71 -2.29 -0.11 0.08
CA CYS A 71 -2.87 -0.54 1.33
C CYS A 71 -3.01 0.72 2.23
N ASN A 72 -4.14 1.42 2.10
CA ASN A 72 -4.64 2.35 3.13
C ASN A 72 -5.67 1.61 3.99
#